data_AF-A0A3C0I086-F1
#
_entry.id   AF-A0A3C0I086-F1
#
_cell.length_a   1.000
_cell.length_b   1.000
_cell.length_c   1.000
_cell.angle_alpha   90.00
_cell.angle_beta   90.00
_cell.angle_gamma   90.00
#
_symmetry.space_group_name_H-M   'P 1'
#
loop_
_entity.id
_entity.type
_entity.pdbx_description
1 polymer ?
#
loop_
_entity_poly.entity_id
_entity_poly.type
_entity_poly.pdbx_seq_one_letter_code
_entity_poly.pdbx_strand_id
1 'polypeptide(L)'
;MIHFKRLSLIASFLLLSFTHIVQGANNVIWQSQNDYLDIRWTETDITATKNGKRLFSARKLAQKEFEADFITDNSNASPDCQYDREFTLLSLIGNIASFKETESVKCQGLAEPSTETRLTAYDLAHADSKMELTRFFTESDILKALL
;
A
#
# COMPACT_ATOMS: atom_id res chain seq x y z
N MET A 1 16.70 -70.81 -15.37
CA MET A 1 17.00 -70.09 -14.12
C MET A 1 17.93 -68.92 -14.46
N ILE A 2 17.40 -67.68 -14.51
CA ILE A 2 17.70 -66.59 -13.54
C ILE A 2 19.17 -66.08 -13.73
N HIS A 3 19.54 -64.84 -14.07
CA HIS A 3 18.96 -63.50 -14.03
C HIS A 3 19.61 -62.62 -15.13
N PHE A 4 18.81 -61.93 -15.96
CA PHE A 4 19.30 -60.79 -16.77
C PHE A 4 19.20 -59.51 -15.94
N LYS A 5 20.33 -58.89 -15.61
CA LYS A 5 20.37 -57.54 -15.00
C LYS A 5 19.99 -56.52 -16.08
N ARG A 6 18.80 -55.92 -15.97
CA ARG A 6 18.44 -54.71 -16.72
C ARG A 6 18.99 -53.48 -15.98
N LEU A 7 20.02 -52.84 -16.53
CA LEU A 7 20.37 -51.47 -16.17
C LEU A 7 19.25 -50.56 -16.66
N SER A 8 18.48 -50.00 -15.73
CA SER A 8 17.46 -49.01 -16.01
C SER A 8 18.12 -47.64 -16.12
N LEU A 9 18.23 -47.12 -17.35
CA LEU A 9 18.42 -45.70 -17.61
C LEU A 9 17.15 -44.96 -17.19
N ILE A 10 17.22 -44.16 -16.12
CA ILE A 10 16.25 -43.10 -15.87
C ILE A 10 17.03 -41.79 -15.87
N ALA A 11 17.12 -41.19 -17.05
CA ALA A 11 17.45 -39.80 -17.24
C ALA A 11 16.24 -38.97 -16.76
N SER A 12 16.18 -38.66 -15.47
CA SER A 12 15.22 -37.68 -14.96
C SER A 12 15.78 -36.28 -15.20
N PHE A 13 15.23 -35.69 -16.26
CA PHE A 13 15.16 -34.28 -16.58
C PHE A 13 15.03 -33.41 -15.30
N LEU A 14 16.17 -32.96 -14.76
CA LEU A 14 16.21 -31.81 -13.89
C LEU A 14 15.99 -30.59 -14.78
N LEU A 15 14.72 -30.28 -15.03
CA LEU A 15 14.29 -28.95 -15.46
C LEU A 15 14.65 -28.01 -14.30
N LEU A 16 15.89 -27.54 -14.34
CA LEU A 16 16.29 -26.28 -13.75
C LEU A 16 15.40 -25.23 -14.40
N SER A 17 14.24 -24.98 -13.78
CA SER A 17 13.54 -23.72 -13.88
C SER A 17 14.47 -22.65 -13.29
N PHE A 18 15.47 -22.26 -14.07
CA PHE A 18 16.09 -20.96 -13.96
C PHE A 18 14.97 -19.97 -14.25
N THR A 19 14.22 -19.61 -13.20
CA THR A 19 13.47 -18.37 -13.19
C THR A 19 14.50 -17.30 -13.47
N HIS A 20 14.48 -16.76 -14.69
CA HIS A 20 15.19 -15.55 -15.01
C HIS A 20 14.74 -14.51 -13.98
N ILE A 21 15.61 -14.22 -13.01
CA ILE A 21 15.50 -13.02 -12.21
C ILE A 21 15.66 -11.91 -13.24
N VAL A 22 14.54 -11.33 -13.66
CA VAL A 22 14.53 -10.13 -14.46
C VAL A 22 15.10 -9.03 -13.57
N GLN A 23 16.43 -8.91 -13.61
CA GLN A 23 17.17 -7.85 -12.96
C GLN A 23 17.00 -6.60 -13.82
N GLY A 24 15.86 -5.94 -13.64
CA GLY A 24 15.51 -4.76 -14.41
C GLY A 24 14.13 -4.21 -14.03
N ALA A 25 14.02 -3.60 -12.85
CA ALA A 25 13.02 -2.57 -12.53
C ALA A 25 13.19 -2.10 -11.08
N ASN A 26 13.45 -0.80 -10.87
CA ASN A 26 13.37 -0.05 -9.60
C ASN A 26 13.04 -0.87 -8.35
N ASN A 27 14.06 -1.21 -7.54
CA ASN A 27 14.03 -1.83 -6.20
C ASN A 27 12.63 -2.17 -5.67
N VAL A 28 12.04 -3.24 -6.22
CA VAL A 28 10.75 -3.77 -5.76
C VAL A 28 11.01 -4.51 -4.45
N ILE A 29 10.40 -4.04 -3.37
CA ILE A 29 10.47 -4.64 -2.03
C ILE A 29 9.52 -5.84 -1.98
N TRP A 30 8.32 -5.69 -2.55
CA TRP A 30 7.29 -6.72 -2.55
C TRP A 30 6.36 -6.56 -3.75
N GLN A 31 5.82 -7.68 -4.23
CA GLN A 31 4.82 -7.69 -5.30
C GLN A 31 3.82 -8.83 -5.09
N SER A 32 2.59 -8.62 -5.54
CA SER A 32 1.54 -9.63 -5.61
C SER A 32 0.70 -9.44 -6.85
N GLN A 33 0.38 -10.55 -7.50
CA GLN A 33 -0.49 -10.56 -8.67
C GLN A 33 -1.63 -11.55 -8.44
N ASN A 34 -2.86 -11.10 -8.65
CA ASN A 34 -4.04 -11.96 -8.73
C ASN A 34 -4.89 -11.56 -9.94
N ASP A 35 -6.02 -12.24 -10.16
CA ASP A 35 -6.90 -12.00 -11.31
C ASP A 35 -7.47 -10.58 -11.36
N TYR A 36 -7.42 -9.85 -10.25
CA TYR A 36 -8.05 -8.54 -10.10
C TYR A 36 -7.04 -7.39 -10.12
N LEU A 37 -5.87 -7.55 -9.49
CA LEU A 37 -4.86 -6.53 -9.29
C LEU A 37 -3.43 -7.09 -9.34
N ASP A 38 -2.54 -6.30 -9.93
CA ASP A 38 -1.09 -6.38 -9.74
C ASP A 38 -0.66 -5.24 -8.81
N ILE A 39 -0.19 -5.61 -7.63
CA ILE A 39 0.23 -4.70 -6.56
C ILE A 39 1.75 -4.77 -6.43
N ARG A 40 2.39 -3.60 -6.46
CA ARG A 40 3.84 -3.47 -6.35
C ARG A 40 4.21 -2.44 -5.29
N TRP A 41 5.10 -2.84 -4.40
CA TRP A 41 5.71 -2.00 -3.38
C TRP A 41 7.19 -1.81 -3.72
N THR A 42 7.61 -0.56 -3.88
CA THR A 42 9.00 -0.13 -4.03
C THR A 42 9.40 0.77 -2.88
N GLU A 43 10.66 1.17 -2.82
CA GLU A 43 11.15 2.17 -1.86
C GLU A 43 10.39 3.51 -1.91
N THR A 44 9.70 3.82 -3.01
CA THR A 44 9.11 5.15 -3.25
C THR A 44 7.60 5.15 -3.46
N ASP A 45 6.96 3.99 -3.64
CA ASP A 45 5.53 3.92 -3.86
C ASP A 45 4.95 2.52 -3.59
N ILE A 46 3.65 2.51 -3.27
CA ILE A 46 2.81 1.31 -3.29
C ILE A 46 1.76 1.55 -4.37
N THR A 47 1.78 0.73 -5.40
CA THR A 47 0.90 0.88 -6.57
C THR A 47 0.03 -0.34 -6.75
N ALA A 48 -1.21 -0.14 -7.18
CA ALA A 48 -2.06 -1.21 -7.69
C ALA A 48 -2.43 -0.92 -9.15
N THR A 49 -2.37 -1.93 -9.99
CA THR A 49 -2.65 -1.84 -11.41
C THR A 49 -3.59 -2.96 -11.86
N LYS A 50 -4.38 -2.69 -12.90
CA LYS A 50 -5.24 -3.69 -13.57
C LYS A 50 -5.10 -3.50 -15.06
N ASN A 51 -4.74 -4.57 -15.78
CA ASN A 51 -4.52 -4.53 -17.23
C ASN A 51 -3.57 -3.39 -17.66
N GLY A 52 -2.50 -3.16 -16.89
CA GLY A 52 -1.53 -2.08 -17.11
C GLY A 52 -1.98 -0.67 -16.71
N LYS A 53 -3.27 -0.47 -16.38
CA LYS A 53 -3.77 0.81 -15.85
C LYS A 53 -3.50 0.90 -14.35
N ARG A 54 -2.85 1.99 -13.91
CA ARG A 54 -2.70 2.27 -12.47
C ARG A 54 -4.02 2.71 -11.86
N LEU A 55 -4.45 2.00 -10.83
CA LEU A 55 -5.67 2.28 -10.06
C LEU A 55 -5.35 2.98 -8.74
N PHE A 56 -4.19 2.69 -8.14
CA PHE A 56 -3.77 3.28 -6.88
C PHE A 56 -2.28 3.63 -6.87
N SER A 57 -1.92 4.67 -6.12
CA SER A 57 -0.55 5.05 -5.76
C SER A 57 -0.57 5.74 -4.40
N ALA A 58 0.06 5.15 -3.40
CA ALA A 58 0.17 5.73 -2.05
C ALA A 58 0.86 7.10 -2.10
N ARG A 59 1.88 7.25 -2.96
CA ARG A 59 2.56 8.53 -3.16
C ARG A 59 1.63 9.61 -3.72
N LYS A 60 0.81 9.27 -4.73
CA LYS A 60 -0.16 10.22 -5.30
C LYS A 60 -1.26 10.59 -4.30
N LEU A 61 -1.72 9.62 -3.52
CA LEU A 61 -2.68 9.85 -2.45
C LEU A 61 -2.12 10.83 -1.42
N ALA A 62 -0.91 10.58 -0.91
CA ALA A 62 -0.23 11.45 0.04
C ALA A 62 -0.08 12.88 -0.48
N GLN A 63 0.35 13.03 -1.75
CA GLN A 63 0.45 14.33 -2.39
C GLN A 63 -0.91 15.03 -2.50
N LYS A 64 -1.95 14.32 -2.96
CA LYS A 64 -3.31 14.86 -3.10
C LYS A 64 -3.86 15.35 -1.77
N GLU A 65 -3.72 14.57 -0.70
CA GLU A 65 -4.20 14.98 0.63
C GLU A 65 -3.41 16.17 1.17
N PHE A 66 -2.09 16.21 0.96
CA PHE A 66 -1.29 17.39 1.30
C PHE A 66 -1.75 18.65 0.54
N GLU A 67 -1.98 18.54 -0.77
CA GLU A 67 -2.45 19.67 -1.58
C GLU A 67 -3.85 20.16 -1.16
N ALA A 68 -4.74 19.23 -0.76
CA ALA A 68 -6.08 19.57 -0.29
C ALA A 68 -6.05 20.41 0.99
N ASP A 69 -5.16 20.07 1.92
CA ASP A 69 -5.06 20.75 3.22
C ASP A 69 -4.31 22.09 3.12
N PHE A 70 -3.42 22.28 2.14
CA PHE A 70 -2.49 23.42 2.14
C PHE A 70 -2.54 24.35 0.92
N ILE A 71 -3.01 23.92 -0.26
CA ILE A 71 -3.02 24.80 -1.46
C ILE A 71 -4.31 25.62 -1.55
N THR A 72 -5.37 25.25 -0.82
CA THR A 72 -6.66 25.96 -0.87
C THR A 72 -6.74 27.18 0.06
N ASP A 73 -5.87 27.30 1.07
CA ASP A 73 -5.91 28.40 2.04
C ASP A 73 -4.84 29.46 1.76
N ASN A 74 -5.05 30.25 0.70
CA ASN A 74 -4.22 31.41 0.33
C ASN A 74 -4.48 32.64 1.24
N SER A 75 -4.73 32.44 2.53
CA SER A 75 -4.86 33.54 3.47
C SER A 75 -3.48 33.97 3.97
N ASN A 76 -3.04 35.12 3.46
CA ASN A 76 -1.80 35.79 3.83
C ASN A 76 -1.67 35.91 5.37
N ALA A 77 -0.52 35.45 5.91
CA ALA A 77 -0.08 35.52 7.32
C ALA A 77 -0.26 34.26 8.19
N SER A 78 -0.13 33.05 7.63
CA SER A 78 0.19 31.89 8.47
C SER A 78 1.66 31.97 8.94
N PRO A 79 1.98 31.74 10.23
CA PRO A 79 3.36 31.67 10.71
C PRO A 79 4.18 30.66 9.90
N ASP A 80 5.51 30.80 9.90
CA ASP A 80 6.40 29.82 9.27
C ASP A 80 6.19 28.45 9.96
N CYS A 81 5.46 27.57 9.29
CA CYS A 81 5.04 26.27 9.80
C CYS A 81 5.67 25.16 8.97
N GLN A 82 6.27 24.20 9.66
CA GLN A 82 6.72 22.94 9.08
C GLN A 82 5.60 21.91 9.18
N TYR A 83 5.36 21.22 8.08
CA TYR A 83 4.32 20.22 7.95
C TYR A 83 4.94 18.91 7.51
N ASP A 84 4.74 17.88 8.32
CA ASP A 84 5.19 16.53 8.03
C ASP A 84 3.98 15.61 7.95
N ARG A 85 3.93 14.77 6.91
CA ARG A 85 2.94 13.70 6.80
C ARG A 85 3.62 12.39 6.45
N GLU A 86 3.37 11.38 7.27
CA GLU A 86 3.90 10.04 7.12
C GLU A 86 2.76 9.04 6.88
N PHE A 87 2.91 8.18 5.88
CA PHE A 87 2.03 7.05 5.62
C PHE A 87 2.81 5.75 5.84
N THR A 88 2.48 5.01 6.90
CA THR A 88 3.03 3.68 7.15
C THR A 88 2.02 2.63 6.69
N LEU A 89 2.38 1.77 5.72
CA LEU A 89 1.56 0.60 5.39
C LEU A 89 1.59 -0.38 6.57
N LEU A 90 0.42 -0.74 7.10
CA LEU A 90 0.27 -1.69 8.20
C LEU A 90 -0.05 -3.10 7.70
N SER A 91 -1.00 -3.22 6.78
CA SER A 91 -1.39 -4.50 6.21
C SER A 91 -1.91 -4.37 4.78
N LEU A 92 -1.81 -5.45 4.03
CA LEU A 92 -2.41 -5.59 2.71
C LEU A 92 -3.10 -6.96 2.62
N ILE A 93 -4.43 -6.96 2.51
CA ILE A 93 -5.25 -8.18 2.46
C ILE A 93 -6.19 -8.06 1.26
N GLY A 94 -5.99 -8.92 0.26
CA GLY A 94 -6.73 -8.82 -1.00
C GLY A 94 -6.47 -7.49 -1.71
N ASN A 95 -7.53 -6.71 -1.91
CA ASN A 95 -7.49 -5.35 -2.46
C ASN A 95 -7.52 -4.25 -1.39
N ILE A 96 -7.42 -4.59 -0.10
CA ILE A 96 -7.54 -3.61 0.99
C ILE A 96 -6.17 -3.37 1.61
N ALA A 97 -5.72 -2.12 1.56
CA ALA A 97 -4.51 -1.66 2.25
C ALA A 97 -4.89 -0.84 3.48
N SER A 98 -4.31 -1.14 4.64
CA SER A 98 -4.45 -0.33 5.85
C SER A 98 -3.19 0.48 6.12
N PHE A 99 -3.36 1.72 6.53
CA PHE A 99 -2.27 2.65 6.80
C PHE A 99 -2.42 3.26 8.19
N LYS A 100 -1.26 3.53 8.80
CA LYS A 100 -1.13 4.52 9.86
C LYS A 100 -0.69 5.82 9.21
N GLU A 101 -1.53 6.82 9.31
CA GLU A 101 -1.25 8.17 8.83
C GLU A 101 -0.87 9.01 10.03
N THR A 102 0.30 9.64 9.99
CA THR A 102 0.71 10.59 11.03
C THR A 102 0.92 11.94 10.37
N GLU A 103 0.25 12.94 10.90
CA GLU A 103 0.37 14.34 10.49
C GLU A 103 0.95 15.13 11.66
N SER A 104 1.95 15.96 11.39
CA SER A 104 2.57 16.84 12.37
C SER A 104 2.71 18.26 11.82
N VAL A 105 2.31 19.24 12.62
CA VAL A 105 2.41 20.66 12.31
C VAL A 105 3.22 21.35 13.39
N LYS A 106 4.29 22.03 12.99
CA LYS A 106 5.13 22.82 13.89
C LYS A 106 5.26 24.24 13.38
N CYS A 107 4.61 25.19 14.05
CA CYS A 107 4.68 26.61 13.72
C CYS A 107 5.65 27.35 14.62
N GLN A 108 6.39 28.31 14.05
CA GLN A 108 7.25 29.20 14.82
C GLN A 108 6.44 29.93 15.91
N GLY A 109 6.94 29.90 17.16
CA GLY A 109 6.32 30.59 18.30
C GLY A 109 5.29 29.75 19.07
N LEU A 110 4.95 28.54 18.60
CA LEU A 110 4.22 27.55 19.40
C LEU A 110 5.20 26.65 20.17
N ALA A 111 4.82 26.28 21.39
CA ALA A 111 5.70 25.51 22.28
C ALA A 111 5.92 24.07 21.79
N GLU A 112 4.88 23.43 21.26
CA GLU A 112 4.90 22.03 20.84
C GLU A 112 4.22 21.85 19.48
N PRO A 113 4.65 20.86 18.68
CA PRO A 113 3.95 20.49 17.46
C PRO A 113 2.57 19.88 17.77
N SER A 114 1.61 20.14 16.88
CA SER A 114 0.35 19.40 16.85
C SER A 114 0.56 18.11 16.06
N THR A 115 0.22 16.96 16.63
CA THR A 115 0.35 15.67 15.94
C THR A 115 -0.97 14.92 16.00
N GLU A 116 -1.42 14.41 14.85
CA GLU A 116 -2.57 13.53 14.74
C GLU A 116 -2.15 12.21 14.09
N THR A 117 -2.65 11.10 14.63
CA THR A 117 -2.49 9.78 14.03
C THR A 117 -3.85 9.20 13.70
N ARG A 118 -4.03 8.80 12.44
CA ARG A 118 -5.24 8.15 11.93
C ARG A 118 -4.91 6.76 11.44
N LEU A 119 -5.84 5.82 11.67
CA LEU A 119 -5.78 4.49 11.07
C LEU A 119 -6.82 4.44 9.96
N THR A 120 -6.37 4.27 8.73
CA THR A 120 -7.23 4.30 7.55
C THR A 120 -7.09 3.01 6.77
N ALA A 121 -8.10 2.71 5.98
CA ALA A 121 -8.05 1.63 5.01
C ALA A 121 -8.52 2.14 3.65
N TYR A 122 -7.91 1.65 2.58
CA TYR A 122 -8.23 2.00 1.21
C TYR A 122 -8.52 0.75 0.40
N ASP A 123 -9.54 0.84 -0.46
CA ASP A 123 -9.76 -0.14 -1.52
C ASP A 123 -8.85 0.19 -2.72
N LEU A 124 -7.82 -0.61 -2.94
CA LEU A 124 -6.87 -0.45 -4.04
C LEU A 124 -7.48 -0.69 -5.42
N ALA A 125 -8.64 -1.34 -5.51
CA ALA A 125 -9.37 -1.51 -6.76
C ALA A 125 -10.16 -0.24 -7.15
N HIS A 126 -10.45 0.63 -6.17
CA HIS A 126 -11.20 1.87 -6.35
C HIS A 126 -10.40 3.05 -5.82
N ALA A 127 -9.72 3.74 -6.74
CA ALA A 127 -8.86 4.90 -6.46
C ALA A 127 -9.50 5.85 -5.44
N ASP A 128 -8.72 6.22 -4.41
CA ASP A 128 -9.09 7.21 -3.39
C ASP A 128 -10.32 6.86 -2.54
N SER A 129 -10.83 5.61 -2.58
CA SER A 129 -11.93 5.20 -1.72
C SER A 129 -11.40 4.80 -0.35
N LYS A 130 -11.37 5.76 0.58
CA LYS A 130 -11.32 5.42 2.02
C LYS A 130 -12.45 4.43 2.32
N MET A 131 -12.14 3.42 3.12
CA MET A 131 -13.06 2.40 3.55
C MET A 131 -13.75 2.87 4.82
N GLU A 132 -15.07 3.01 4.77
CA GLU A 132 -15.89 3.26 5.95
C GLU A 132 -16.15 1.97 6.70
N LEU A 133 -16.27 2.05 8.04
CA LEU A 133 -16.64 0.90 8.87
C LEU A 133 -17.99 0.29 8.44
N THR A 134 -18.90 1.13 7.94
CA THR A 134 -20.22 0.73 7.44
C THR A 134 -20.18 -0.18 6.21
N ARG A 135 -19.01 -0.32 5.55
CA ARG A 135 -18.80 -1.34 4.51
C ARG A 135 -18.68 -2.76 5.07
N PHE A 136 -18.29 -2.91 6.34
CA PHE A 136 -18.04 -4.20 6.98
C PHE A 136 -19.04 -4.52 8.10
N PHE A 137 -19.54 -3.49 8.76
CA PHE A 137 -20.39 -3.60 9.94
C PHE A 137 -21.68 -2.80 9.74
N THR A 138 -22.75 -3.25 10.38
CA THR A 138 -23.98 -2.45 10.42
C THR A 138 -23.76 -1.22 11.32
N GLU A 139 -24.49 -0.13 11.07
CA GLU A 139 -24.43 1.05 11.95
C GLU A 139 -24.76 0.69 13.41
N SER A 140 -25.69 -0.24 13.64
CA SER A 140 -26.02 -0.73 14.97
C SER A 140 -24.85 -1.42 15.67
N ASP A 141 -24.05 -2.20 14.92
CA ASP A 141 -22.87 -2.88 15.49
C ASP A 141 -21.77 -1.87 15.84
N ILE A 142 -21.59 -0.85 14.99
CA ILE A 142 -20.64 0.25 15.23
C ILE A 142 -21.04 1.02 16.48
N LEU A 143 -22.29 1.47 16.57
CA LEU A 143 -22.78 2.23 17.73
C LEU A 143 -22.67 1.42 19.02
N LYS A 144 -22.96 0.12 18.97
CA LYS A 144 -22.82 -0.78 20.13
C LYS A 144 -21.37 -0.95 20.59
N ALA A 145 -20.39 -0.78 19.71
CA ALA A 145 -18.98 -0.84 20.09
C ALA A 145 -18.44 0.48 20.67
N LEU A 146 -19.12 1.60 20.40
CA LEU A 146 -18.71 2.95 20.82
C LEU A 146 -19.42 3.43 22.10
N LEU A 147 -20.57 2.83 22.45
CA LEU A 147 -21.41 3.16 23.60
C LEU A 147 -21.35 2.07 24.67
#